data_AF-A0AB37B1I1-F1
#
_entry.id   AF-A0AB37B1I1-F1
#
_cell.length_a   1.000
_cell.length_b   1.000
_cell.length_c   1.000
_cell.angle_alpha   90.00
_cell.angle_beta   90.00
_cell.angle_gamma   90.00
#
_symmetry.space_group_name_H-M   'P 1'
#
loop_
_entity.id
_entity.type
_entity.pdbx_description
1 polymer ?
#
loop_
_entity_poly.entity_id
_entity_poly.type
_entity_poly.pdbx_seq_one_letter_code
_entity_poly.pdbx_strand_id
1 'polypeptide(L)'
;MDERYIKRPERVKRAMEQLWWSFVDCTINAPEALALHQYVTSLEKAANRTTPDRNAIIEECAKVCDEYAADQWSLYKGRAPYTGSEPGRADPDVQGRSDGADVCAERIRSLKTTPTSDKGGA
;
A
#
# COMPACT_ATOMS: atom_id res chain seq x y z
N MET A 1 9.79 -68.55 -1.14
CA MET A 1 10.40 -67.20 -1.15
C MET A 1 10.80 -66.86 0.27
N ASP A 2 12.05 -66.46 0.48
CA ASP A 2 12.69 -66.36 1.80
C ASP A 2 12.33 -65.02 2.48
N GLU A 3 11.74 -65.05 3.68
CA GLU A 3 11.25 -63.88 4.45
C GLU A 3 12.32 -62.76 4.62
N ARG A 4 13.60 -63.16 4.55
CA ARG A 4 14.76 -62.28 4.62
C ARG A 4 14.89 -61.35 3.41
N TYR A 5 14.33 -61.71 2.26
CA TYR A 5 14.38 -60.91 1.03
C TYR A 5 13.37 -59.75 1.05
N ILE A 6 12.26 -59.89 1.80
CA ILE A 6 11.20 -58.88 1.93
C ILE A 6 11.55 -57.84 3.01
N LYS A 7 12.24 -58.23 4.10
CA LYS A 7 12.63 -57.30 5.19
C LYS A 7 13.76 -56.32 4.79
N ARG A 8 14.57 -56.68 3.80
CA ARG A 8 15.70 -55.85 3.33
C ARG A 8 15.26 -54.54 2.62
N PRO A 9 14.30 -54.55 1.68
CA PRO A 9 13.82 -53.33 1.03
C PRO A 9 13.06 -52.39 1.98
N GLU A 10 12.29 -52.92 2.93
CA GLU A 10 11.56 -52.10 3.90
C GLU A 10 12.48 -51.36 4.88
N ARG A 11 13.61 -51.99 5.26
CA ARG A 11 14.65 -51.32 6.04
C ARG A 11 15.32 -50.17 5.27
N VAL A 12 15.55 -50.35 3.97
CA VAL A 12 16.16 -49.31 3.12
C VAL A 12 15.21 -48.13 2.93
N LYS A 13 13.91 -48.38 2.69
CA LYS A 13 12.90 -47.31 2.60
C LYS A 13 12.84 -46.46 3.87
N ARG A 14 12.76 -47.09 5.04
CA ARG A 14 12.75 -46.37 6.32
C ARG A 14 14.03 -45.56 6.55
N ALA A 15 15.18 -46.10 6.17
CA ALA A 15 16.45 -45.38 6.29
C ALA A 15 16.49 -44.15 5.37
N MET A 16 15.95 -44.26 4.14
CA MET A 16 15.83 -43.14 3.22
C MET A 16 14.86 -42.07 3.70
N GLU A 17 13.71 -42.45 4.27
CA GLU A 17 12.76 -41.51 4.89
C GLU A 17 13.38 -40.78 6.08
N GLN A 18 14.11 -41.47 6.95
CA GLN A 18 14.81 -40.84 8.09
C GLN A 18 15.88 -39.84 7.63
N LEU A 19 16.63 -40.18 6.57
CA LEU A 19 17.61 -39.28 5.96
C LEU A 19 16.95 -38.04 5.35
N TRP A 20 15.80 -38.20 4.71
CA TRP A 20 15.03 -37.09 4.15
C TRP A 20 14.53 -36.16 5.28
N TRP A 21 13.98 -36.70 6.36
CA TRP A 21 13.51 -35.89 7.49
C TRP A 21 14.64 -35.17 8.20
N SER A 22 15.79 -35.82 8.40
CA SER A 22 16.98 -35.17 8.95
C SER A 22 17.51 -34.06 8.04
N PHE A 23 17.45 -34.24 6.72
CA PHE A 23 17.84 -33.21 5.75
C PHE A 23 16.88 -32.02 5.81
N VAL A 24 15.57 -32.26 5.88
CA VAL A 24 14.56 -31.21 6.04
C VAL A 24 14.67 -30.49 7.37
N ASP A 25 14.92 -31.20 8.47
CA ASP A 25 15.21 -30.58 9.76
C ASP A 25 16.49 -29.75 9.72
N CYS A 26 17.54 -30.23 9.05
CA CYS A 26 18.80 -29.49 8.96
C CYS A 26 18.70 -28.26 8.03
N THR A 27 17.84 -28.30 7.00
CA THR A 27 17.69 -27.20 6.03
C THR A 27 16.60 -26.20 6.41
N ILE A 28 15.52 -26.65 7.06
CA ILE A 28 14.36 -25.81 7.43
C ILE A 28 14.39 -25.43 8.91
N ASN A 29 14.86 -26.32 9.80
CA ASN A 29 14.87 -26.10 11.26
C ASN A 29 16.25 -25.71 11.82
N ALA A 30 17.25 -25.40 10.97
CA ALA A 30 18.48 -24.81 11.46
C ALA A 30 18.18 -23.46 12.14
N PRO A 31 18.68 -23.21 13.37
CA PRO A 31 18.45 -21.95 14.08
C PRO A 31 18.93 -20.73 13.28
N GLU A 32 19.93 -20.92 12.42
CA GLU A 32 20.45 -19.90 11.49
C GLU A 32 19.43 -19.51 10.40
N ALA A 33 18.70 -20.48 9.84
CA ALA A 33 17.67 -20.24 8.82
C ALA A 33 16.47 -19.50 9.42
N LEU A 34 16.06 -19.86 10.63
CA LEU A 34 15.00 -19.16 11.37
C LEU A 34 15.41 -17.71 11.69
N ALA A 35 16.65 -17.51 12.14
CA ALA A 35 17.18 -16.17 12.43
C ALA A 35 17.22 -15.29 11.17
N LEU A 36 17.65 -15.85 10.03
CA LEU A 36 17.63 -15.15 8.74
C LEU A 36 16.21 -14.76 8.33
N HIS A 37 15.24 -15.69 8.44
CA HIS A 37 13.84 -15.42 8.10
C HIS A 37 13.23 -14.31 8.98
N GLN A 38 13.50 -14.35 10.29
CA GLN A 38 13.06 -13.32 11.23
C GLN A 38 13.68 -11.95 10.91
N TYR A 39 14.97 -11.92 10.55
CA TYR A 39 15.67 -10.71 10.15
C TYR A 39 15.07 -10.12 8.86
N VAL A 40 14.86 -10.92 7.83
CA VAL A 40 14.23 -10.49 6.56
C VAL A 40 12.82 -9.94 6.82
N THR A 41 12.01 -10.64 7.62
CA THR A 41 10.66 -10.17 8.00
C THR A 41 10.72 -8.82 8.74
N SER A 42 11.74 -8.60 9.57
CA SER A 42 11.93 -7.32 10.27
C SER A 42 12.30 -6.19 9.31
N LEU A 43 13.13 -6.47 8.31
CA LEU A 43 13.50 -5.52 7.26
C LEU A 43 12.30 -5.16 6.38
N GLU A 44 11.49 -6.13 5.98
CA GLU A 44 10.26 -5.90 5.23
C GLU A 44 9.26 -5.03 6.01
N LYS A 45 9.06 -5.32 7.31
CA LYS A 45 8.23 -4.48 8.18
C LYS A 45 8.79 -3.06 8.33
N ALA A 46 10.11 -2.90 8.42
CA ALA A 46 10.74 -1.59 8.48
C ALA A 46 10.60 -0.83 7.16
N ALA A 47 10.83 -1.48 6.01
CA ALA A 47 10.67 -0.91 4.68
C ALA A 47 9.22 -0.48 4.39
N ASN A 48 8.25 -1.27 4.83
CA ASN A 48 6.82 -0.93 4.74
C ASN A 48 6.41 0.21 5.67
N ARG A 49 7.14 0.45 6.78
CA ARG A 49 6.94 1.63 7.64
C ARG A 49 7.54 2.89 7.03
N THR A 50 8.63 2.77 6.28
CA THR A 50 9.33 3.92 5.66
C THR A 50 8.80 4.29 4.29
N THR A 51 8.00 3.43 3.65
CA THR A 51 7.33 3.75 2.39
C THR A 51 5.89 4.14 2.72
N PRO A 52 5.58 5.43 2.94
CA PRO A 52 4.22 5.82 3.15
C PRO A 52 3.39 5.46 1.91
N ASP A 53 2.15 5.02 2.12
CA ASP A 53 1.26 4.68 1.01
C ASP A 53 1.04 5.94 0.17
N ARG A 54 1.75 6.00 -0.97
CA ARG A 54 1.72 7.12 -1.89
C ARG A 54 0.30 7.41 -2.37
N ASN A 55 -0.50 6.37 -2.59
CA ASN A 55 -1.87 6.55 -3.06
C ASN A 55 -2.76 7.11 -1.95
N ALA A 56 -2.55 6.69 -0.70
CA ALA A 56 -3.23 7.27 0.45
C ALA A 56 -2.86 8.75 0.63
N ILE A 57 -1.57 9.11 0.55
CA ILE A 57 -1.13 10.51 0.63
C ILE A 57 -1.77 11.34 -0.48
N ILE A 58 -1.74 10.86 -1.72
CA ILE A 58 -2.36 11.55 -2.86
C ILE A 58 -3.85 11.77 -2.62
N GLU A 59 -4.56 10.78 -2.05
CA GLU A 59 -5.98 10.94 -1.73
C GLU A 59 -6.22 11.98 -0.63
N GLU A 60 -5.42 11.98 0.44
CA GLU A 60 -5.55 12.99 1.50
C GLU A 60 -5.27 14.40 0.96
N CYS A 61 -4.30 14.57 0.06
CA CYS A 61 -4.08 15.85 -0.61
C CYS A 61 -5.27 16.28 -1.48
N ALA A 62 -5.91 15.35 -2.19
CA ALA A 62 -7.07 15.65 -3.02
C ALA A 62 -8.29 16.05 -2.18
N LYS A 63 -8.52 15.39 -1.04
CA LYS A 63 -9.62 15.72 -0.12
C LYS A 63 -9.55 17.15 0.41
N VAL A 64 -8.36 17.66 0.73
CA VAL A 64 -8.19 19.06 1.15
C VAL A 64 -8.69 20.02 0.07
N CYS A 65 -8.50 19.69 -1.21
CA CYS A 65 -9.03 20.48 -2.31
C CYS A 65 -10.56 20.34 -2.43
N ASP A 66 -11.12 19.13 -2.28
CA ASP A 66 -12.58 18.92 -2.31
C ASP A 66 -13.29 19.69 -1.17
N GLU A 67 -12.73 19.67 0.04
CA GLU A 67 -13.25 20.40 1.21
C GLU A 67 -13.26 21.91 0.96
N TYR A 68 -12.16 22.44 0.42
CA TYR A 68 -12.08 23.84 0.06
C TYR A 68 -13.08 24.21 -1.04
N ALA A 69 -13.26 23.37 -2.06
CA ALA A 69 -14.26 23.57 -3.10
C ALA A 69 -15.68 23.64 -2.49
N ALA A 70 -16.03 22.68 -1.63
CA ALA A 70 -17.33 22.64 -0.96
C ALA A 70 -17.58 23.90 -0.09
N ASP A 71 -16.56 24.38 0.62
CA ASP A 71 -16.63 25.61 1.42
C ASP A 71 -16.89 26.83 0.54
N GLN A 72 -16.14 27.00 -0.55
CA GLN A 72 -16.32 28.13 -1.47
C GLN A 72 -17.69 28.08 -2.16
N TRP A 73 -18.13 26.90 -2.61
CA TRP A 73 -19.46 26.74 -3.21
C TRP A 73 -20.57 27.09 -2.22
N SER A 74 -20.42 26.69 -0.97
CA SER A 74 -21.37 27.01 0.11
C SER A 74 -21.47 28.51 0.36
N LEU A 75 -20.32 29.22 0.38
CA LEU A 75 -20.26 30.67 0.46
C LEU A 75 -20.92 31.36 -0.74
N TYR A 76 -20.61 30.88 -1.95
CA TYR A 76 -21.16 31.43 -3.19
C TYR A 76 -22.69 31.34 -3.26
N LYS A 77 -23.26 30.17 -2.93
CA LYS A 77 -24.72 29.95 -3.00
C LYS A 77 -25.47 30.68 -1.88
N GLY A 78 -24.95 30.61 -0.65
CA GLY A 78 -25.61 31.13 0.55
C GLY A 78 -27.01 30.55 0.81
N ARG A 79 -27.68 31.03 1.86
CA ARG A 79 -29.12 30.76 2.10
C ARG A 79 -29.96 31.96 1.66
N ALA A 80 -31.16 31.72 1.12
CA ALA A 80 -32.10 32.81 0.81
C ALA A 80 -32.63 33.47 2.10
N PRO A 81 -33.01 34.76 2.08
CA PRO A 81 -32.98 35.69 0.93
C PRO A 81 -31.58 36.25 0.64
N TYR A 82 -31.35 36.74 -0.59
CA TYR A 82 -30.11 37.40 -0.99
C TYR A 82 -30.28 38.91 -0.98
N THR A 83 -29.42 39.58 -0.22
CA THR A 83 -29.48 41.04 -0.09
C THR A 83 -28.38 41.76 -0.87
N GLY A 84 -27.36 41.03 -1.36
CA GLY A 84 -26.21 41.61 -2.07
C GLY A 84 -25.14 42.16 -1.13
N SER A 85 -25.42 42.17 0.18
CA SER A 85 -24.54 42.68 1.22
C SER A 85 -23.62 41.61 1.78
N GLU A 86 -23.88 40.33 1.49
CA GLU A 86 -23.17 39.20 2.05
C GLU A 86 -21.79 39.01 1.39
N PRO A 87 -20.67 39.10 2.15
CA PRO A 87 -19.32 38.97 1.59
C PRO A 87 -19.10 37.61 0.90
N GLY A 88 -18.58 37.64 -0.33
CA GLY A 88 -18.26 36.44 -1.12
C GLY A 88 -19.46 35.70 -1.70
N ARG A 89 -20.69 36.18 -1.48
CA ARG A 89 -21.90 35.58 -2.02
C ARG A 89 -22.15 36.05 -3.45
N ALA A 90 -22.44 35.09 -4.34
CA ALA A 90 -22.54 35.31 -5.78
C ALA A 90 -21.32 36.02 -6.39
N ASP A 91 -20.17 35.99 -5.69
CA ASP A 91 -18.91 36.56 -6.14
C ASP A 91 -18.24 35.61 -7.15
N PRO A 92 -17.97 36.05 -8.39
CA PRO A 92 -17.28 35.24 -9.39
C PRO A 92 -15.92 34.73 -8.93
N ASP A 93 -15.19 35.47 -8.09
CA ASP A 93 -13.91 35.03 -7.57
C ASP A 93 -14.06 33.83 -6.61
N VAL A 94 -15.14 33.82 -5.81
CA VAL A 94 -15.45 32.70 -4.91
C VAL A 94 -15.89 31.47 -5.71
N GLN A 95 -16.69 31.66 -6.76
CA GLN A 95 -17.02 30.58 -7.69
C GLN A 95 -15.76 30.01 -8.36
N GLY A 96 -14.89 30.86 -8.89
CA GLY A 96 -13.66 30.42 -9.56
C GLY A 96 -12.69 29.69 -8.62
N ARG A 97 -12.65 30.04 -7.33
CA ARG A 97 -11.87 29.32 -6.32
C ARG A 97 -12.43 27.93 -6.04
N SER A 98 -13.76 27.77 -6.03
CA SER A 98 -14.40 26.46 -5.93
C SER A 98 -14.03 25.58 -7.12
N ASP A 99 -14.28 26.06 -8.34
CA ASP A 99 -14.03 25.32 -9.57
C ASP A 99 -12.54 24.97 -9.73
N GLY A 100 -11.66 25.91 -9.38
CA GLY A 100 -10.21 25.70 -9.41
C GLY A 100 -9.74 24.62 -8.44
N ALA A 101 -10.39 24.49 -7.28
CA ALA A 101 -10.05 23.47 -6.29
C ALA A 101 -10.51 22.08 -6.72
N ASP A 102 -11.68 21.95 -7.35
CA ASP A 102 -12.12 20.68 -7.96
C ASP A 102 -11.10 20.19 -9.03
N VAL A 103 -10.67 21.10 -9.91
CA VAL A 103 -9.64 20.79 -10.93
C VAL A 103 -8.32 20.36 -10.28
N CYS A 104 -7.92 20.99 -9.16
CA CYS A 104 -6.74 20.58 -8.40
C CYS A 104 -6.90 19.17 -7.83
N ALA A 105 -8.05 18.84 -7.24
CA ALA A 105 -8.30 17.51 -6.69
C ALA A 105 -8.20 16.41 -7.76
N GLU A 106 -8.78 16.63 -8.93
CA GLU A 106 -8.68 15.72 -10.08
C GLU A 106 -7.23 15.55 -10.56
N ARG A 107 -6.48 16.66 -10.69
CA ARG A 107 -5.07 16.64 -11.08
C ARG A 107 -4.18 15.91 -10.07
N ILE A 108 -4.47 16.05 -8.78
CA ILE A 108 -3.77 15.33 -7.73
C ILE A 108 -4.07 13.84 -7.84
N ARG A 109 -5.34 13.44 -7.98
CA ARG A 109 -5.72 12.02 -8.12
C ARG A 109 -5.11 11.35 -9.34
N SER A 110 -4.96 12.08 -10.45
CA SER A 110 -4.32 11.56 -11.67
C SER A 110 -2.81 11.27 -11.49
N LEU A 111 -2.17 11.80 -10.44
CA LEU A 111 -0.79 11.41 -10.08
C LEU A 111 -0.67 9.94 -9.65
N LYS A 112 -1.77 9.26 -9.30
CA LYS A 112 -1.78 7.82 -9.01
C LYS A 112 -1.42 6.98 -10.23
N THR A 113 -1.72 7.47 -11.43
CA THR A 113 -1.48 6.77 -12.70
C THR A 113 -0.22 7.24 -13.43
N THR A 114 0.43 8.29 -12.93
CA THR A 114 1.66 8.82 -13.53
C THR A 114 2.85 7.90 -13.21
N PRO A 115 3.58 7.38 -14.22
CA PRO A 115 4.82 6.66 -13.97
C PRO A 115 5.82 7.58 -13.29
N THR A 116 6.28 7.23 -12.09
CA THR A 116 7.27 8.02 -11.38
C THR A 116 8.64 7.83 -12.02
N SER A 117 9.38 8.92 -12.18
CA SER A 117 10.70 8.95 -12.81
C SER A 117 11.82 8.39 -11.91
N ASP A 118 11.47 7.61 -10.88
CA ASP A 118 12.39 7.18 -9.81
C ASP A 118 13.39 6.10 -10.26
N LYS A 119 13.52 5.85 -11.57
CA LYS A 119 14.73 5.24 -12.13
C LYS A 119 15.78 6.33 -12.24
N GLY A 120 16.60 6.42 -11.19
CA GLY A 120 17.73 7.35 -11.06
C GLY A 120 18.49 7.56 -12.36
N GLY A 121 18.66 8.83 -12.72
CA GLY A 121 19.47 9.25 -13.86
C GLY A 121 20.94 8.96 -13.63
N ALA A 122 21.53 8.34 -14.66
CA ALA A 122 22.92 8.33 -15.14
C ALA A 122 24.07 8.48 -14.13
#